data_AF-A0A918JYG3-F1
#
_entry.id   AF-A0A918JYG3-F1
#
_cell.length_a   1.000
_cell.length_b   1.000
_cell.length_c   1.000
_cell.angle_alpha   90.00
_cell.angle_beta   90.00
_cell.angle_gamma   90.00
#
_symmetry.space_group_name_H-M   'P 1'
#
loop_
_entity.id
_entity.type
_entity.pdbx_description
1 polymer ?
#
loop_
_entity_poly.entity_id
_entity_poly.type
_entity_poly.pdbx_seq_one_letter_code
_entity_poly.pdbx_strand_id
1 'polypeptide(L)'
;MDALMQRLNHLALLIDQWLRPPALLAVRLFIAWVFFKSGLLKLSDWSSTLFLFQYEYSVPILPHTLAAYLAVIAELAFPVMLALGLGSRLAALGLLGMTLVIELFVYPNTTEHYYWMSILGMLAVVGPGLLSLDQGLNRFFRPQPQVSY
;
A
#
# COMPACT_ATOMS: atom_id res chain seq x y z
N MET A 1 32.65 19.20 -17.93
CA MET A 1 31.36 18.47 -17.96
C MET A 1 31.41 17.22 -17.08
N ASP A 2 32.44 16.39 -17.23
CA ASP A 2 32.52 15.06 -16.60
C ASP A 2 32.60 15.07 -15.06
N ALA A 3 33.35 16.00 -14.47
CA ALA A 3 33.44 16.11 -13.01
C ALA A 3 32.11 16.53 -12.34
N LEU A 4 31.26 17.30 -13.05
CA LEU A 4 29.94 17.67 -12.56
C LEU A 4 29.01 16.45 -12.58
N MET A 5 28.99 15.70 -13.68
CA MET A 5 28.20 14.48 -13.82
C MET A 5 28.58 13.43 -12.78
N GLN A 6 29.87 13.26 -12.49
CA GLN A 6 30.34 12.36 -11.44
C GLN A 6 29.83 12.76 -10.05
N ARG A 7 29.85 14.05 -9.71
CA ARG A 7 29.31 14.56 -8.44
C ARG A 7 27.80 14.33 -8.33
N LEU A 8 27.05 14.61 -9.40
CA LEU A 8 25.59 14.38 -9.43
C LEU A 8 25.24 12.89 -9.25
N ASN A 9 25.96 11.99 -9.92
CA ASN A 9 25.76 10.55 -9.77
C ASN A 9 26.09 10.08 -8.34
N HIS A 10 27.16 10.59 -7.74
CA HIS A 10 27.50 10.26 -6.37
C HIS A 10 26.41 10.71 -5.38
N LEU A 11 25.86 11.92 -5.56
CA LEU A 11 24.75 12.39 -4.75
C LEU A 11 23.49 11.54 -4.94
N ALA A 12 23.18 11.15 -6.18
CA ALA A 12 22.05 10.25 -6.46
C ALA A 12 22.19 8.90 -5.74
N LEU A 13 23.39 8.32 -5.76
CA LEU A 13 23.69 7.08 -5.03
C LEU A 13 23.51 7.23 -3.51
N LEU A 14 23.96 8.35 -2.94
CA LEU A 14 23.76 8.61 -1.51
C LEU A 14 22.28 8.74 -1.16
N ILE A 15 21.48 9.42 -2.00
CA ILE A 15 20.03 9.51 -1.82
C ILE A 15 19.39 8.12 -1.86
N ASP A 16 19.74 7.31 -2.86
CA ASP A 16 19.22 5.95 -3.00
C ASP A 16 19.60 5.03 -1.82
N GLN A 17 20.80 5.19 -1.28
CA GLN A 17 21.27 4.35 -0.19
C GLN A 17 20.66 4.75 1.15
N TRP A 18 20.56 6.05 1.43
CA TRP A 18 20.24 6.55 2.76
C TRP A 18 18.81 7.09 2.91
N LEU A 19 18.28 7.77 1.89
CA LEU A 19 16.96 8.41 1.97
C LEU A 19 15.85 7.51 1.47
N ARG A 20 16.08 6.74 0.41
CA ARG A 20 15.05 5.90 -0.20
C ARG A 20 14.45 4.87 0.76
N PRO A 21 15.23 4.12 1.58
CA PRO A 21 14.65 3.13 2.48
C PRO A 21 13.70 3.70 3.53
N PRO A 22 14.07 4.73 4.34
CA PRO A 22 13.16 5.33 5.30
C PRO A 22 12.01 6.08 4.63
N ALA A 23 12.23 6.69 3.46
CA ALA A 23 11.13 7.34 2.72
C ALA A 23 10.06 6.34 2.28
N LEU A 24 10.46 5.19 1.71
CA LEU A 24 9.51 4.14 1.34
C LEU A 24 8.79 3.53 2.54
N LEU A 25 9.47 3.39 3.68
CA LEU A 25 8.84 2.97 4.92
C LEU A 25 7.81 4.00 5.40
N ALA A 26 8.17 5.28 5.44
CA ALA A 26 7.27 6.36 5.86
C ALA A 26 6.02 6.43 4.99
N VAL A 27 6.17 6.34 3.66
CA VAL A 27 5.04 6.33 2.72
C VAL A 27 4.14 5.11 2.97
N ARG A 28 4.70 3.92 3.20
CA ARG A 28 3.93 2.71 3.53
C ARG A 28 3.16 2.87 4.83
N LEU A 29 3.80 3.38 5.88
CA LEU A 29 3.16 3.60 7.18
C LEU A 29 2.05 4.66 7.08
N PHE A 30 2.28 5.74 6.34
CA PHE A 30 1.29 6.78 6.12
C PHE A 30 0.03 6.23 5.45
N ILE A 31 0.18 5.58 4.29
CA ILE A 31 -1.00 5.08 3.57
C ILE A 31 -1.66 3.92 4.30
N ALA A 32 -0.88 3.05 4.97
CA ALA A 32 -1.43 1.99 5.81
C ALA A 32 -2.27 2.57 6.96
N TRP A 33 -1.79 3.61 7.62
CA TRP A 33 -2.51 4.26 8.71
C TRP A 33 -3.89 4.78 8.28
N VAL A 34 -3.99 5.39 7.10
CA VAL A 34 -5.26 5.90 6.55
C VAL A 34 -6.30 4.79 6.44
N PHE A 35 -5.98 3.69 5.76
CA PHE A 35 -6.90 2.58 5.57
C PHE A 35 -7.18 1.81 6.87
N PHE A 36 -6.16 1.59 7.70
CA PHE A 36 -6.33 0.88 8.97
C PHE A 36 -7.26 1.63 9.92
N LYS A 37 -7.12 2.96 10.00
CA LYS A 37 -8.01 3.81 10.79
C LYS A 37 -9.45 3.76 10.26
N SER A 38 -9.63 3.73 8.93
CA SER A 38 -10.94 3.54 8.29
C SER A 38 -11.59 2.21 8.70
N GLY A 39 -10.83 1.11 8.66
CA GLY A 39 -11.30 -0.21 9.07
C GLY A 39 -11.69 -0.27 10.56
N LEU A 40 -10.90 0.34 11.44
CA LEU A 40 -11.23 0.44 12.86
C LEU A 40 -12.50 1.25 13.12
N LEU A 41 -12.71 2.34 12.37
CA LEU A 41 -13.93 3.14 12.49
C LEU A 41 -15.17 2.32 12.11
N LYS A 42 -15.08 1.51 11.05
CA LYS A 42 -16.17 0.60 10.66
C LYS A 42 -16.48 -0.46 11.72
N LEU A 43 -15.46 -0.98 12.41
CA LEU A 43 -15.66 -1.90 13.53
C LEU A 43 -16.26 -1.22 14.77
N SER A 44 -15.93 0.05 15.01
CA SER A 44 -16.40 0.77 16.20
C SER A 44 -17.91 1.01 16.19
N ASP A 45 -18.52 1.12 15.02
CA ASP A 45 -19.97 1.17 14.83
C ASP A 45 -20.39 0.32 13.63
N TRP A 46 -20.56 -0.97 13.90
CA TRP A 46 -20.95 -1.94 12.87
C TRP A 46 -22.36 -1.70 12.33
N SER A 47 -23.26 -1.18 13.16
CA SER A 47 -24.63 -0.89 12.76
C SER A 47 -24.71 0.24 11.72
N SER A 48 -23.96 1.32 11.97
CA SER A 48 -23.78 2.41 11.02
C SER A 48 -23.08 1.94 9.75
N THR A 49 -22.07 1.08 9.88
CA THR A 49 -21.38 0.50 8.72
C THR A 49 -22.34 -0.28 7.82
N LEU A 50 -23.14 -1.19 8.39
CA LEU A 50 -24.12 -1.94 7.61
C LEU A 50 -25.16 -1.03 6.96
N PHE A 51 -25.61 0.00 7.67
CA PHE A 51 -26.53 1.00 7.14
C PHE A 51 -25.93 1.73 5.92
N LEU A 52 -24.70 2.22 6.04
CA LEU A 52 -24.00 2.88 4.94
C LEU A 52 -23.84 1.94 3.74
N PHE A 53 -23.42 0.69 3.95
CA PHE A 53 -23.31 -0.29 2.87
C PHE A 53 -24.64 -0.65 2.21
N GLN A 54 -25.76 -0.54 2.94
CA GLN A 54 -27.08 -0.88 2.43
C GLN A 54 -27.73 0.27 1.66
N TYR A 55 -27.56 1.50 2.13
CA TYR A 55 -28.36 2.64 1.65
C TYR A 55 -27.53 3.72 0.94
N GLU A 56 -26.24 3.84 1.25
CA GLU A 56 -25.38 4.91 0.73
C GLU A 56 -24.37 4.36 -0.29
N TYR A 57 -23.67 3.27 0.04
CA TYR A 57 -22.59 2.73 -0.78
C TYR A 57 -23.18 1.86 -1.88
N SER A 58 -23.02 2.29 -3.13
CA SER A 58 -23.57 1.60 -4.29
C SER A 58 -22.62 0.52 -4.80
N VAL A 59 -22.23 -0.44 -3.96
CA VAL A 59 -21.30 -1.51 -4.36
C VAL A 59 -22.02 -2.47 -5.33
N PRO A 60 -21.58 -2.57 -6.60
CA PRO A 60 -22.23 -3.43 -7.58
C PRO A 60 -21.95 -4.90 -7.26
N ILE A 61 -22.84 -5.80 -7.72
CA ILE A 61 -22.70 -7.27 -7.71
C ILE A 61 -22.82 -7.92 -6.32
N LEU A 62 -22.19 -7.36 -5.29
CA LEU A 62 -22.12 -7.98 -3.96
C LEU A 62 -23.31 -7.60 -3.07
N PRO A 63 -23.83 -8.54 -2.26
CA PRO A 63 -24.72 -8.19 -1.15
C PRO A 63 -24.03 -7.20 -0.20
N HIS A 64 -24.76 -6.19 0.26
CA HIS A 64 -24.23 -5.12 1.12
C HIS A 64 -23.52 -5.65 2.37
N THR A 65 -24.03 -6.72 2.99
CA THR A 65 -23.39 -7.36 4.15
C THR A 65 -22.03 -7.94 3.80
N LEU A 66 -21.93 -8.69 2.70
CA LEU A 66 -20.68 -9.27 2.24
C LEU A 66 -19.67 -8.19 1.84
N ALA A 67 -20.13 -7.13 1.16
CA ALA A 67 -19.30 -5.98 0.81
C ALA A 67 -18.73 -5.29 2.05
N ALA A 68 -19.53 -5.12 3.12
CA ALA A 68 -19.08 -4.54 4.38
C ALA A 68 -17.98 -5.38 5.05
N TYR A 69 -18.17 -6.70 5.13
CA TYR A 69 -17.16 -7.61 5.70
C TYR A 69 -15.86 -7.59 4.90
N LEU A 70 -15.95 -7.71 3.57
CA LEU A 70 -14.77 -7.68 2.69
C LEU A 70 -14.02 -6.35 2.80
N ALA A 71 -14.75 -5.24 2.86
CA ALA A 71 -14.14 -3.92 3.03
C ALA A 71 -13.35 -3.84 4.35
N VAL A 72 -13.95 -4.20 5.48
CA VAL A 72 -13.25 -4.18 6.77
C VAL A 72 -12.05 -5.14 6.79
N ILE A 73 -12.21 -6.36 6.29
CA ILE A 73 -11.10 -7.33 6.24
C ILE A 73 -9.94 -6.76 5.43
N ALA A 74 -10.20 -6.20 4.25
CA ALA A 74 -9.17 -5.63 3.40
C ALA A 74 -8.55 -4.35 4.01
N GLU A 75 -9.35 -3.48 4.65
CA GLU A 75 -8.89 -2.28 5.35
C GLU A 75 -8.08 -2.57 6.62
N LEU A 76 -8.16 -3.77 7.19
CA LEU A 76 -7.35 -4.16 8.34
C LEU A 76 -6.15 -5.02 7.95
N ALA A 77 -6.32 -5.95 7.02
CA ALA A 77 -5.28 -6.89 6.63
C ALA A 77 -4.23 -6.26 5.71
N PHE A 78 -4.64 -5.64 4.59
CA PHE A 78 -3.69 -5.12 3.61
C PHE A 78 -2.83 -3.97 4.15
N PRO A 79 -3.35 -3.04 4.97
CA PRO A 79 -2.52 -2.01 5.57
C PRO A 79 -1.44 -2.56 6.50
N VAL A 80 -1.77 -3.57 7.32
CA VAL A 80 -0.79 -4.22 8.20
C VAL A 80 0.28 -4.93 7.37
N MET A 81 -0.13 -5.69 6.35
CA MET A 81 0.79 -6.31 5.40
C MET A 81 1.71 -5.27 4.74
N LEU A 82 1.16 -4.16 4.26
CA LEU A 82 1.91 -3.09 3.60
C LEU A 82 2.89 -2.39 4.55
N ALA A 83 2.45 -2.08 5.77
CA ALA A 83 3.27 -1.46 6.81
C ALA A 83 4.49 -2.32 7.16
N LEU A 84 4.28 -3.62 7.39
CA LEU A 84 5.36 -4.59 7.64
C LEU A 84 6.20 -4.85 6.38
N GLY A 85 5.64 -4.54 5.21
CA GLY A 85 6.24 -4.85 3.93
C GLY A 85 6.26 -6.36 3.67
N LEU A 86 5.13 -7.02 3.92
CA LEU A 86 4.85 -8.42 3.63
C LEU A 86 3.89 -8.51 2.44
N GLY A 87 4.27 -9.20 1.37
CA GLY A 87 3.48 -9.26 0.14
C GLY A 87 3.15 -7.87 -0.41
N SER A 88 4.09 -6.94 -0.30
CA SER A 88 3.79 -5.49 -0.34
C SER A 88 3.17 -5.02 -1.65
N ARG A 89 3.56 -5.62 -2.78
CA ARG A 89 2.97 -5.34 -4.09
C ARG A 89 1.51 -5.79 -4.15
N LEU A 90 1.21 -6.97 -3.61
CA LEU A 90 -0.16 -7.49 -3.55
C LEU A 90 -1.03 -6.66 -2.61
N ALA A 91 -0.49 -6.28 -1.44
CA ALA A 91 -1.20 -5.41 -0.50
C ALA A 91 -1.48 -4.02 -1.12
N ALA A 92 -0.51 -3.43 -1.82
CA ALA A 92 -0.68 -2.17 -2.53
C ALA A 92 -1.73 -2.27 -3.64
N LEU A 93 -1.70 -3.34 -4.45
CA LEU A 93 -2.70 -3.58 -5.50
C LEU A 93 -4.10 -3.84 -4.93
N GLY A 94 -4.20 -4.56 -3.81
CA GLY A 94 -5.48 -4.79 -3.12
C GLY A 94 -6.11 -3.48 -2.64
N LEU A 95 -5.32 -2.63 -1.98
CA LEU A 95 -5.78 -1.29 -1.55
C LEU A 95 -6.07 -0.37 -2.75
N LEU A 96 -5.30 -0.47 -3.83
CA LEU A 96 -5.55 0.30 -5.05
C LEU A 96 -6.89 -0.10 -5.68
N GLY A 97 -7.15 -1.40 -5.78
CA GLY A 97 -8.43 -1.94 -6.27
C GLY A 97 -9.60 -1.50 -5.41
N MET A 98 -9.45 -1.53 -4.08
CA MET A 98 -10.45 -0.98 -3.15
C MET A 98 -10.67 0.52 -3.39
N THR A 99 -9.60 1.29 -3.56
CA THR A 99 -9.71 2.75 -3.79
C THR A 99 -10.43 3.05 -5.09
N LEU A 100 -10.20 2.26 -6.14
CA LEU A 100 -10.94 2.32 -7.40
C LEU A 100 -12.43 2.01 -7.21
N VAL A 101 -12.77 0.99 -6.40
CA VAL A 101 -14.18 0.68 -6.09
C VAL A 101 -14.83 1.86 -5.35
N ILE A 102 -14.14 2.46 -4.38
CA ILE A 102 -14.64 3.63 -3.64
C ILE A 102 -14.87 4.81 -4.60
N GLU A 103 -13.89 5.12 -5.44
CA GLU A 103 -13.96 6.24 -6.40
C GLU A 103 -15.05 6.04 -7.45
N LEU A 104 -15.30 4.81 -7.91
CA LEU A 104 -16.28 4.56 -8.97
C LEU A 104 -17.73 4.41 -8.45
N PHE A 105 -17.90 3.90 -7.22
CA PHE A 105 -19.20 3.40 -6.76
C PHE A 105 -19.66 3.94 -5.41
N VAL A 106 -18.80 4.65 -4.68
CA VAL A 106 -19.12 5.11 -3.32
C VAL A 106 -19.02 6.63 -3.23
N TYR A 107 -17.83 7.19 -3.39
CA TYR A 107 -17.58 8.64 -3.28
C TYR A 107 -16.71 9.11 -4.45
N PRO A 108 -17.31 9.39 -5.62
CA PRO A 108 -16.56 9.81 -6.80
C PRO A 108 -16.03 11.24 -6.71
N ASN A 109 -14.99 11.53 -7.49
CA ASN A 109 -14.37 12.84 -7.67
C ASN A 109 -13.75 13.42 -6.39
N THR A 110 -13.20 12.56 -5.53
CA THR A 110 -12.56 12.98 -4.28
C THR A 110 -11.05 13.07 -4.49
N THR A 111 -10.45 14.23 -4.18
CA THR A 111 -9.01 14.50 -4.45
C THR A 111 -8.11 13.49 -3.73
N GLU A 112 -8.51 13.09 -2.54
CA GLU A 112 -7.84 12.15 -1.66
C GLU A 112 -7.67 10.79 -2.33
N HIS A 113 -8.66 10.31 -3.08
CA HIS A 113 -8.57 9.02 -3.78
C HIS A 113 -7.48 9.05 -4.85
N TYR A 114 -7.34 10.15 -5.60
CA TYR A 114 -6.26 10.29 -6.58
C TYR A 114 -4.87 10.30 -5.93
N TYR A 115 -4.72 10.91 -4.76
CA TYR A 115 -3.47 10.85 -4.00
C TYR A 115 -3.17 9.44 -3.50
N TRP A 116 -4.16 8.75 -2.92
CA TRP A 116 -3.98 7.38 -2.46
C TRP A 116 -3.66 6.43 -3.61
N MET A 117 -4.37 6.53 -4.73
CA MET A 117 -4.11 5.74 -5.94
C MET A 117 -2.70 5.99 -6.47
N SER A 118 -2.22 7.24 -6.48
CA SER A 118 -0.87 7.59 -6.92
C SER A 118 0.19 6.96 -6.01
N ILE A 119 0.01 7.03 -4.69
CA ILE A 119 0.91 6.44 -3.70
C ILE A 119 0.92 4.90 -3.83
N LEU A 120 -0.26 4.28 -3.86
CA LEU A 120 -0.41 2.82 -3.94
C LEU A 120 0.10 2.28 -5.27
N GLY A 121 -0.16 2.97 -6.38
CA GLY A 121 0.40 2.65 -7.70
C GLY A 121 1.93 2.74 -7.70
N MET A 122 2.49 3.80 -7.11
CA MET A 122 3.94 3.92 -6.96
C MET A 122 4.52 2.76 -6.15
N LEU A 123 3.92 2.41 -5.01
CA LEU A 123 4.36 1.28 -4.18
C LEU A 123 4.23 -0.07 -4.91
N ALA A 124 3.19 -0.25 -5.72
CA ALA A 124 2.99 -1.45 -6.53
C ALA A 124 4.08 -1.60 -7.61
N VAL A 125 4.54 -0.49 -8.21
CA VAL A 125 5.59 -0.47 -9.24
C VAL A 125 6.99 -0.58 -8.62
N VAL A 126 7.32 0.31 -7.69
CA VAL A 126 8.65 0.42 -7.05
C VAL A 126 8.93 -0.75 -6.12
N GLY A 127 7.91 -1.26 -5.44
CA GLY A 127 8.04 -2.28 -4.40
C GLY A 127 8.43 -1.69 -3.03
N PRO A 128 8.63 -2.56 -2.02
CA PRO A 128 8.62 -2.13 -0.62
C PRO A 128 9.91 -1.50 -0.07
N GLY A 129 11.01 -1.58 -0.83
CA GLY A 129 12.32 -1.07 -0.41
C GLY A 129 13.03 -1.95 0.62
N LEU A 130 14.24 -1.51 1.01
CA LEU A 130 15.19 -2.28 1.86
C LEU A 130 14.69 -2.57 3.28
N LEU A 131 13.77 -1.76 3.80
CA LEU A 131 13.20 -1.91 5.15
C LEU A 131 11.86 -2.64 5.11
N SER A 132 11.83 -3.85 4.53
CA SER A 132 10.62 -4.66 4.41
C SER A 132 10.91 -6.13 4.70
N LEU A 133 9.93 -6.82 5.28
CA LEU A 133 10.02 -8.26 5.54
C LEU A 133 10.21 -9.08 4.26
N ASP A 134 9.60 -8.68 3.13
CA ASP A 134 9.83 -9.29 1.82
C ASP A 134 11.32 -9.32 1.44
N GLN A 135 12.04 -8.25 1.77
CA GLN A 135 13.47 -8.15 1.48
C GLN A 135 14.34 -8.94 2.46
N GLY A 136 13.96 -8.99 3.74
CA GLY A 136 14.58 -9.87 4.74
C GLY A 136 14.46 -11.34 4.35
N LEU A 137 13.26 -11.76 3.91
CA LEU A 137 12.99 -13.12 3.45
C LEU A 137 13.81 -13.47 2.21
N ASN A 138 13.84 -12.60 1.20
CA ASN A 138 14.64 -12.81 -0.01
C ASN A 138 16.15 -12.91 0.26
N ARG A 139 16.67 -12.23 1.29
CA ARG A 139 18.08 -12.38 1.70
C ARG A 139 18.34 -13.71 2.38
N PHE A 140 17.39 -14.21 3.16
CA PHE A 140 17.53 -15.47 3.88
C PHE A 140 17.42 -16.71 2.97
N PHE A 141 16.54 -16.66 1.96
CA PHE A 141 16.27 -17.79 1.06
C PHE A 141 17.08 -17.79 -0.25
N ARG A 142 17.97 -16.81 -0.48
CA ARG A 142 18.85 -16.82 -1.65
C ARG A 142 19.92 -17.91 -1.49
N PRO A 143 19.98 -18.92 -2.38
CA PRO A 143 21.11 -19.86 -2.39
C PRO A 143 22.40 -19.09 -2.67
N GLN A 144 23.47 -19.35 -1.92
CA GLN A 144 24.78 -18.78 -2.27
C GLN A 144 25.20 -19.29 -3.65
N PRO A 145 25.78 -18.43 -4.52
CA PRO A 145 26.31 -18.89 -5.80
C PRO A 145 27.43 -19.90 -5.52
N GLN A 146 27.29 -21.13 -6.01
CA GLN A 146 28.42 -22.06 -6.06
C GLN A 146 29.44 -21.49 -7.03
N VAL A 147 30.55 -20.96 -6.49
CA VAL A 147 31.70 -20.57 -7.30
C VAL A 147 32.32 -21.85 -7.85
N SER A 148 32.15 -22.11 -9.14
CA SER A 148 32.87 -23.18 -9.83
C SER A 148 34.26 -22.65 -10.18
N TYR A 149 35.30 -23.31 -9.66
CA TYR A 149 36.71 -23.03 -9.94
C TYR A 149 37.13 -23.59 -11.29
#